data_AF-A0A7C6ZFD1-F1
#
_entry.id   AF-A0A7C6ZFD1-F1
#
_cell.length_a   1.000
_cell.length_b   1.000
_cell.length_c   1.000
_cell.angle_alpha   90.00
_cell.angle_beta   90.00
_cell.angle_gamma   90.00
#
_symmetry.space_group_name_H-M   'P 1'
#
loop_
_entity.id
_entity.type
_entity.pdbx_description
1 polymer ?
#
loop_
_entity_poly.entity_id
_entity_poly.type
_entity_poly.pdbx_seq_one_letter_code
_entity_poly.pdbx_strand_id
1 'polypeptide(L)'
;MILFLLPGQVVGAAEEVPAKFAGGSGTADDPYLIASAQQLARVNDYLSAHFKLIADIDLNVAPYNTGQGWKPIGSGDEPFAGSFDGNGRTIRGLYINRPAEDDIGLFAALGEDATLRGIRLEDVRVKGKDRVGGLVGCNNWGEIENCYASGSMAGASSVGGLVGENSGDIANSSSAC
;
A
#
# COMPACT_ATOMS: atom_id res chain seq x y z
N MET A 1 44.15 -9.28 -35.56
CA MET A 1 43.38 -8.01 -35.43
C MET A 1 43.68 -7.47 -34.05
N ILE A 2 44.57 -6.48 -33.97
CA ILE A 2 45.01 -5.88 -32.70
C ILE A 2 43.95 -4.87 -32.28
N LEU A 3 43.32 -5.11 -31.12
CA LEU A 3 42.31 -4.22 -30.56
C LEU A 3 43.01 -3.08 -29.81
N PHE A 4 42.92 -1.86 -30.34
CA PHE A 4 43.33 -0.65 -29.64
C PHE A 4 42.20 -0.22 -28.69
N LEU A 5 42.49 -0.14 -27.38
CA LEU A 5 41.65 0.57 -26.41
C LEU A 5 42.04 2.05 -26.40
N LEU A 6 41.07 2.94 -26.63
CA LEU A 6 41.26 4.38 -26.46
C LEU A 6 41.21 4.74 -24.96
N PRO A 7 42.08 5.65 -24.47
CA PRO A 7 42.00 6.13 -23.09
C PRO A 7 40.78 7.05 -22.94
N GLY A 8 39.83 6.65 -22.08
CA GLY A 8 38.65 7.48 -21.75
C GLY A 8 37.34 6.74 -21.48
N GLN A 9 37.28 5.41 -21.44
CA GLN A 9 36.07 4.74 -20.97
C GLN A 9 35.91 4.92 -19.45
N VAL A 10 34.96 5.77 -19.09
CA VAL A 10 34.37 5.80 -17.76
C VAL A 10 33.88 4.39 -17.47
N VAL A 11 34.43 3.77 -16.43
CA VAL A 11 33.90 2.52 -15.89
C VAL A 11 32.40 2.71 -15.66
N GLY A 12 31.58 1.90 -16.31
CA GLY A 12 30.15 1.88 -16.07
C GLY A 12 29.94 1.73 -14.58
N ALA A 13 29.30 2.73 -13.96
CA ALA A 13 28.69 2.52 -12.66
C ALA A 13 27.83 1.27 -12.81
N ALA A 14 28.07 0.26 -11.98
CA ALA A 14 27.10 -0.83 -11.84
C ALA A 14 25.74 -0.15 -11.64
N GLU A 15 24.75 -0.47 -12.47
CA GLU A 15 23.39 -0.05 -12.18
C GLU A 15 23.09 -0.53 -10.76
N GLU A 16 22.96 0.39 -9.80
CA GLU A 16 22.49 0.01 -8.48
C GLU A 16 21.13 -0.64 -8.72
N VAL A 17 21.04 -1.95 -8.44
CA VAL A 17 19.74 -2.61 -8.35
C VAL A 17 18.97 -1.80 -7.31
N PRO A 18 17.87 -1.12 -7.68
CA PRO A 18 17.18 -0.24 -6.76
C PRO A 18 16.82 -1.04 -5.51
N ALA A 19 17.24 -0.57 -4.34
CA ALA A 19 17.00 -1.28 -3.10
C ALA A 19 15.50 -1.58 -2.95
N LYS A 20 15.17 -2.83 -2.61
CA LYS A 20 13.78 -3.32 -2.44
C LYS A 20 12.94 -2.40 -1.55
N PHE A 21 13.58 -1.86 -0.52
CA PHE A 21 13.06 -0.90 0.45
C PHE A 21 14.20 0.07 0.79
N ALA A 22 13.87 1.20 1.42
CA ALA A 22 14.87 2.21 1.80
C ALA A 22 15.77 1.76 2.98
N GLY A 23 15.41 0.66 3.63
CA GLY A 23 16.15 0.06 4.74
C GLY A 23 15.31 -1.02 5.44
N GLY A 24 15.88 -1.60 6.49
CA GLY A 24 15.25 -2.61 7.33
C GLY A 24 15.27 -4.03 6.76
N SER A 25 15.02 -4.98 7.65
CA SER A 25 14.97 -6.43 7.37
C SER A 25 13.54 -6.97 7.25
N GLY A 26 12.54 -6.18 7.63
CA GLY A 26 11.13 -6.59 7.62
C GLY A 26 10.69 -7.34 8.87
N THR A 27 11.53 -7.37 9.91
CA THR A 27 11.20 -7.91 11.23
C THR A 27 10.51 -6.84 12.09
N ALA A 28 9.88 -7.23 13.19
CA ALA A 28 9.15 -6.29 14.06
C ALA A 28 10.07 -5.20 14.64
N ASP A 29 11.30 -5.57 15.04
CA ASP A 29 12.30 -4.65 15.60
C ASP A 29 13.01 -3.82 14.53
N ASP A 30 13.01 -4.29 13.28
CA ASP A 30 13.68 -3.65 12.15
C ASP A 30 12.80 -3.73 10.87
N PRO A 31 11.71 -2.96 10.82
CA PRO A 31 10.73 -3.02 9.74
C PRO A 31 11.29 -2.47 8.44
N TYR A 32 10.76 -2.94 7.31
CA TYR A 32 11.06 -2.38 6.01
C TYR A 32 10.63 -0.90 5.92
N LEU A 33 11.56 -0.05 5.50
CA LEU A 33 11.32 1.38 5.38
C LEU A 33 10.83 1.74 3.97
N ILE A 34 9.70 2.45 3.89
CA ILE A 34 9.06 2.83 2.64
C ILE A 34 9.14 4.35 2.47
N ALA A 35 9.70 4.77 1.34
CA ALA A 35 9.87 6.18 0.97
C ALA A 35 9.34 6.51 -0.43
N SER A 36 8.78 5.54 -1.15
CA SER A 36 8.28 5.71 -2.52
C SER A 36 7.09 4.80 -2.84
N ALA A 37 6.33 5.18 -3.86
CA ALA A 37 5.20 4.39 -4.35
C ALA A 37 5.63 2.99 -4.82
N GLN A 38 6.82 2.89 -5.43
CA GLN A 38 7.40 1.62 -5.87
C GLN A 38 7.68 0.69 -4.71
N GLN A 39 8.22 1.21 -3.59
CA GLN A 39 8.46 0.42 -2.39
C GLN A 39 7.15 0.04 -1.70
N LEU A 40 6.16 0.95 -1.65
CA LEU A 40 4.84 0.62 -1.14
C LEU A 40 4.19 -0.53 -1.92
N ALA A 41 4.35 -0.55 -3.25
CA ALA A 41 3.78 -1.60 -4.09
C ALA A 41 4.40 -2.98 -3.82
N ARG A 42 5.67 -3.02 -3.39
CA ARG A 42 6.40 -4.24 -3.03
C ARG A 42 5.93 -4.89 -1.73
N VAL A 43 5.08 -4.24 -0.95
CA VAL A 43 4.47 -4.87 0.24
C VAL A 43 3.74 -6.17 -0.13
N ASN A 44 3.16 -6.23 -1.34
CA ASN A 44 2.54 -7.45 -1.88
C ASN A 44 3.50 -8.66 -1.98
N ASP A 45 4.81 -8.43 -2.02
CA ASP A 45 5.81 -9.51 -2.10
C ASP A 45 6.19 -10.05 -0.70
N TYR A 46 5.70 -9.42 0.38
CA TYR A 46 6.11 -9.66 1.76
C TYR A 46 4.95 -9.47 2.77
N LEU A 47 3.81 -10.13 2.53
CA LEU A 47 2.55 -9.87 3.24
C LEU A 47 2.55 -10.14 4.76
N SER A 48 3.53 -10.89 5.29
CA SER A 48 3.69 -11.14 6.72
C SER A 48 4.80 -10.32 7.37
N ALA A 49 5.47 -9.43 6.63
CA ALA A 49 6.55 -8.60 7.14
C ALA A 49 6.06 -7.32 7.81
N HIS A 50 6.97 -6.59 8.44
CA HIS A 50 6.68 -5.35 9.13
C HIS A 50 7.20 -4.14 8.35
N PHE A 51 6.41 -3.08 8.28
CA PHE A 51 6.66 -1.92 7.42
C PHE A 51 6.51 -0.61 8.18
N LYS A 52 7.27 0.40 7.79
CA LYS A 52 7.16 1.77 8.29
C LYS A 52 7.35 2.79 7.19
N LEU A 53 6.43 3.76 7.09
CA LEU A 53 6.63 4.91 6.22
C LEU A 53 7.67 5.87 6.82
N ILE A 54 8.61 6.31 5.99
CA ILE A 54 9.59 7.33 6.34
C ILE A 54 9.43 8.62 5.53
N ALA A 55 8.57 8.60 4.51
CA ALA A 55 8.19 9.77 3.72
C ALA A 55 6.70 9.71 3.38
N ASP A 56 6.14 10.86 3.01
CA ASP A 56 4.84 10.89 2.34
C ASP A 56 4.95 10.21 0.97
N ILE A 57 3.87 9.55 0.54
CA ILE A 57 3.82 8.78 -0.70
C ILE A 57 2.78 9.41 -1.63
N ASP A 58 3.20 9.74 -2.85
CA ASP A 58 2.29 10.15 -3.92
C ASP A 58 2.01 8.96 -4.86
N LEU A 59 0.75 8.53 -4.90
CA LEU A 59 0.26 7.49 -5.79
C LEU A 59 -0.39 8.05 -7.07
N ASN A 60 -0.50 9.38 -7.21
CA ASN A 60 -0.97 10.01 -8.44
C ASN A 60 0.14 10.08 -9.50
N VAL A 61 0.86 8.98 -9.67
CA VAL A 61 1.97 8.83 -10.61
C VAL A 61 1.85 7.50 -11.34
N ALA A 62 2.26 7.46 -12.60
CA ALA A 62 2.26 6.22 -13.36
C ALA A 62 3.25 5.20 -12.74
N PRO A 63 2.91 3.90 -12.74
CA PRO A 63 1.70 3.30 -13.34
C PRO A 63 0.48 3.30 -12.41
N TYR A 64 0.61 3.72 -11.15
CA TYR A 64 -0.38 3.56 -10.08
C TYR A 64 -1.68 4.35 -10.26
N ASN A 65 -1.68 5.37 -11.12
CA ASN A 65 -2.86 6.18 -11.45
C ASN A 65 -3.40 5.94 -12.88
N THR A 66 -2.99 4.86 -13.54
CA THR A 66 -3.39 4.55 -14.92
C THR A 66 -4.13 3.21 -15.01
N GLY A 67 -4.99 3.02 -16.01
CA GLY A 67 -5.71 1.77 -16.20
C GLY A 67 -6.61 1.40 -15.02
N GLN A 68 -6.35 0.24 -14.39
CA GLN A 68 -7.03 -0.17 -13.15
C GLN A 68 -6.50 0.56 -11.90
N GLY A 69 -5.40 1.31 -12.03
CA GLY A 69 -4.73 2.00 -10.94
C GLY A 69 -3.93 1.08 -10.04
N TRP A 70 -3.96 1.38 -8.74
CA TRP A 70 -3.29 0.60 -7.71
C TRP A 70 -3.75 -0.86 -7.69
N LYS A 71 -2.81 -1.77 -7.47
CA LYS A 71 -3.10 -3.17 -7.15
C LYS A 71 -3.19 -3.26 -5.62
N PRO A 72 -4.37 -3.56 -5.05
CA PRO A 72 -4.53 -3.71 -3.61
C PRO A 72 -3.47 -4.62 -2.97
N ILE A 73 -3.10 -4.33 -1.72
CA ILE A 73 -2.16 -5.16 -0.96
C ILE A 73 -2.90 -6.36 -0.36
N GLY A 74 -2.39 -7.56 -0.63
CA GLY A 74 -3.04 -8.81 -0.26
C GLY A 74 -4.26 -9.14 -1.13
N SER A 75 -4.99 -10.17 -0.73
CA SER A 75 -6.26 -10.61 -1.33
C SER A 75 -7.11 -11.36 -0.30
N GLY A 76 -8.33 -11.73 -0.63
CA GLY A 76 -9.16 -12.57 0.25
C GLY A 76 -8.55 -13.95 0.56
N ASP A 77 -7.77 -14.51 -0.38
CA ASP A 77 -7.09 -15.81 -0.22
C ASP A 77 -5.73 -15.68 0.48
N GLU A 78 -5.04 -14.55 0.27
CA GLU A 78 -3.73 -14.24 0.84
C GLU A 78 -3.79 -12.84 1.47
N PRO A 79 -4.40 -12.69 2.66
CA PRO A 79 -4.54 -11.40 3.29
C PRO A 79 -3.18 -10.88 3.79
N PHE A 80 -3.07 -9.57 3.97
CA PHE A 80 -1.94 -8.99 4.68
C PHE A 80 -2.01 -9.43 6.16
N ALA A 81 -0.91 -9.94 6.71
CA ALA A 81 -0.81 -10.48 8.07
C ALA A 81 0.37 -9.89 8.87
N GLY A 82 1.01 -8.86 8.33
CA GLY A 82 2.13 -8.17 8.95
C GLY A 82 1.71 -6.91 9.72
N SER A 83 2.67 -6.04 10.01
CA SER A 83 2.37 -4.70 10.54
C SER A 83 2.72 -3.59 9.57
N PHE A 84 1.92 -2.53 9.54
CA PHE A 84 2.16 -1.36 8.73
C PHE A 84 1.99 -0.08 9.58
N ASP A 85 3.12 0.55 9.88
CA ASP A 85 3.16 1.81 10.61
C ASP A 85 3.27 2.98 9.63
N GLY A 86 2.18 3.70 9.44
CA GLY A 86 2.13 4.92 8.65
C GLY A 86 2.95 6.07 9.25
N ASN A 87 3.32 6.00 10.53
CA ASN A 87 4.20 6.98 11.19
C ASN A 87 3.72 8.44 11.02
N GLY A 88 2.39 8.63 10.95
CA GLY A 88 1.75 9.92 10.70
C GLY A 88 1.94 10.49 9.30
N ARG A 89 2.56 9.75 8.38
CA ARG A 89 2.78 10.15 6.98
C ARG A 89 1.51 10.00 6.15
N THR A 90 1.48 10.77 5.07
CA THR A 90 0.34 10.77 4.16
C THR A 90 0.64 9.96 2.90
N ILE A 91 -0.29 9.10 2.52
CA ILE A 91 -0.36 8.49 1.19
C ILE A 91 -1.47 9.23 0.45
N ARG A 92 -1.15 9.86 -0.69
CA ARG A 92 -2.11 10.69 -1.43
C ARG A 92 -2.35 10.21 -2.85
N GLY A 93 -3.50 10.57 -3.41
CA GLY A 93 -3.80 10.35 -4.82
C GLY A 93 -4.01 8.88 -5.19
N LEU A 94 -4.44 8.05 -4.23
CA LEU A 94 -4.76 6.64 -4.47
C LEU A 94 -5.89 6.55 -5.50
N TYR A 95 -5.64 5.88 -6.62
CA TYR A 95 -6.64 5.60 -7.65
C TYR A 95 -6.80 4.10 -7.83
N ILE A 96 -8.02 3.58 -7.71
CA ILE A 96 -8.37 2.19 -8.01
C ILE A 96 -9.66 2.16 -8.83
N ASN A 97 -9.63 1.47 -9.98
CA ASN A 97 -10.79 1.31 -10.85
C ASN A 97 -10.96 -0.15 -11.27
N ARG A 98 -11.59 -0.94 -10.39
CA ARG A 98 -11.76 -2.39 -10.50
C ARG A 98 -13.24 -2.77 -10.28
N PRO A 99 -14.16 -2.29 -11.13
CA PRO A 99 -15.61 -2.30 -10.85
C PRO A 99 -16.27 -3.69 -10.82
N ALA A 100 -15.53 -4.75 -11.18
CA ALA A 100 -16.01 -6.13 -11.16
C ALA A 100 -15.33 -6.99 -10.08
N GLU A 101 -14.40 -6.41 -9.32
CA GLU A 101 -13.61 -7.11 -8.29
C GLU A 101 -14.14 -6.72 -6.90
N ASP A 102 -14.09 -7.68 -5.98
CA ASP A 102 -14.45 -7.49 -4.58
C ASP A 102 -13.16 -7.20 -3.76
N ASP A 103 -13.30 -6.79 -2.50
CA ASP A 103 -12.18 -6.56 -1.57
C ASP A 103 -11.22 -5.46 -2.05
N ILE A 104 -11.75 -4.24 -2.19
CA ILE A 104 -11.05 -3.13 -2.82
C ILE A 104 -10.71 -2.03 -1.81
N GLY A 105 -9.41 -1.76 -1.64
CA GLY A 105 -8.84 -0.66 -0.88
C GLY A 105 -7.34 -0.56 -1.11
N LEU A 106 -6.62 0.29 -0.35
CA LEU A 106 -5.15 0.25 -0.35
C LEU A 106 -4.66 -1.17 -0.01
N PHE A 107 -5.28 -1.76 1.01
CA PHE A 107 -5.23 -3.19 1.34
C PHE A 107 -6.53 -3.85 0.89
N ALA A 108 -6.43 -4.98 0.20
CA ALA A 108 -7.62 -5.76 -0.16
C ALA A 108 -8.21 -6.39 1.10
N ALA A 109 -7.39 -7.13 1.85
CA ALA A 109 -7.80 -7.81 3.06
C ALA A 109 -6.72 -7.83 4.12
N LEU A 110 -7.15 -7.80 5.38
CA LEU A 110 -6.31 -7.99 6.57
C LEU A 110 -6.65 -9.33 7.22
N GLY A 111 -5.64 -10.06 7.68
CA GLY A 111 -5.79 -11.27 8.48
C GLY A 111 -5.72 -10.98 9.99
N GLU A 112 -5.86 -12.03 10.80
CA GLU A 112 -5.96 -11.95 12.27
C GLU A 112 -4.77 -11.25 12.93
N ASP A 113 -3.54 -11.49 12.44
CA ASP A 113 -2.32 -10.88 13.01
C ASP A 113 -1.99 -9.49 12.41
N ALA A 114 -2.83 -8.99 11.50
CA ALA A 114 -2.53 -7.77 10.78
C ALA A 114 -2.74 -6.53 11.66
N THR A 115 -1.77 -5.61 11.63
CA THR A 115 -1.88 -4.33 12.34
C THR A 115 -1.62 -3.17 11.40
N LEU A 116 -2.59 -2.27 11.27
CA LEU A 116 -2.44 -1.00 10.54
C LEU A 116 -2.52 0.15 11.52
N ARG A 117 -1.51 1.02 11.55
CA ARG A 117 -1.51 2.17 12.45
C ARG A 117 -1.04 3.45 11.79
N GLY A 118 -1.69 4.57 12.11
CA GLY A 118 -1.16 5.90 11.81
C GLY A 118 -1.07 6.22 10.31
N ILE A 119 -1.91 5.59 9.49
CA ILE A 119 -1.96 5.78 8.04
C ILE A 119 -2.95 6.89 7.72
N ARG A 120 -2.53 7.89 6.94
CA ARG A 120 -3.40 8.96 6.45
C ARG A 120 -3.54 8.88 4.94
N LEU A 121 -4.76 8.66 4.47
CA LEU A 121 -5.09 8.65 3.04
C LEU A 121 -5.80 9.94 2.64
N GLU A 122 -5.27 10.62 1.63
CA GLU A 122 -5.80 11.87 1.11
C GLU A 122 -6.03 11.82 -0.40
N ASP A 123 -7.12 12.43 -0.88
CA ASP A 123 -7.53 12.42 -2.30
C ASP A 123 -7.65 11.00 -2.88
N VAL A 124 -8.31 10.08 -2.16
CA VAL A 124 -8.53 8.72 -2.65
C VAL A 124 -9.73 8.64 -3.62
N ARG A 125 -9.60 7.84 -4.67
CA ARG A 125 -10.67 7.52 -5.62
C ARG A 125 -10.70 6.02 -5.85
N VAL A 126 -11.63 5.34 -5.19
CA VAL A 126 -11.71 3.88 -5.20
C VAL A 126 -13.03 3.42 -5.80
N LYS A 127 -12.96 2.55 -6.81
CA LYS A 127 -14.12 1.91 -7.41
C LYS A 127 -13.94 0.40 -7.44
N GLY A 128 -14.87 -0.31 -6.80
CA GLY A 128 -14.95 -1.77 -6.73
C GLY A 128 -16.37 -2.29 -6.96
N LYS A 129 -16.59 -3.59 -6.76
CA LYS A 129 -17.91 -4.23 -6.78
C LYS A 129 -18.48 -4.37 -5.36
N ASP A 130 -17.82 -5.12 -4.49
CA ASP A 130 -18.21 -5.36 -3.09
C ASP A 130 -17.02 -5.19 -2.15
N ARG A 131 -17.30 -4.96 -0.86
CA ARG A 131 -16.31 -4.72 0.21
C ARG A 131 -15.26 -3.69 -0.21
N VAL A 132 -15.73 -2.47 -0.44
CA VAL A 132 -14.95 -1.34 -0.92
C VAL A 132 -14.67 -0.37 0.22
N GLY A 133 -13.41 -0.16 0.55
CA GLY A 133 -12.96 0.82 1.52
C GLY A 133 -11.81 1.68 1.00
N GLY A 134 -11.61 2.86 1.61
CA GLY A 134 -10.46 3.69 1.28
C GLY A 134 -9.14 3.02 1.69
N LEU A 135 -9.07 2.53 2.92
CA LEU A 135 -7.88 1.86 3.48
C LEU A 135 -7.93 0.35 3.30
N VAL A 136 -9.04 -0.30 3.67
CA VAL A 136 -9.18 -1.77 3.65
C VAL A 136 -10.47 -2.17 2.95
N GLY A 137 -10.42 -3.15 2.05
CA GLY A 137 -11.62 -3.79 1.52
C GLY A 137 -12.35 -4.60 2.60
N CYS A 138 -11.71 -5.66 3.08
CA CYS A 138 -12.23 -6.55 4.12
C CYS A 138 -11.24 -6.73 5.29
N ASN A 139 -11.65 -6.37 6.52
CA ASN A 139 -10.86 -6.62 7.72
C ASN A 139 -11.31 -7.91 8.41
N ASN A 140 -10.57 -9.00 8.17
CA ASN A 140 -10.79 -10.31 8.78
C ASN A 140 -9.95 -10.42 10.06
N TRP A 141 -10.45 -9.80 11.14
CA TRP A 141 -9.90 -9.87 12.51
C TRP A 141 -8.60 -9.10 12.77
N GLY A 142 -8.12 -8.27 11.83
CA GLY A 142 -6.97 -7.39 12.05
C GLY A 142 -7.31 -6.14 12.89
N GLU A 143 -6.27 -5.45 13.36
CA GLU A 143 -6.36 -4.22 14.14
C GLU A 143 -6.06 -2.98 13.29
N ILE A 144 -6.94 -1.98 13.34
CA ILE A 144 -6.77 -0.69 12.65
C ILE A 144 -6.83 0.44 13.68
N GLU A 145 -5.73 1.18 13.82
CA GLU A 145 -5.61 2.22 14.85
C GLU A 145 -5.13 3.56 14.27
N ASN A 146 -5.71 4.68 14.72
CA ASN A 146 -5.25 6.04 14.36
C ASN A 146 -5.16 6.28 12.85
N CYS A 147 -6.07 5.71 12.07
CA CYS A 147 -6.07 5.81 10.62
C CYS A 147 -7.13 6.78 10.09
N TYR A 148 -6.86 7.36 8.92
CA TYR A 148 -7.73 8.34 8.29
C TYR A 148 -7.83 8.12 6.78
N ALA A 149 -9.02 8.34 6.21
CA ALA A 149 -9.21 8.41 4.77
C ALA A 149 -10.12 9.57 4.35
N SER A 150 -9.79 10.21 3.23
CA SER A 150 -10.63 11.23 2.56
C SER A 150 -10.62 11.04 1.05
N GLY A 151 -11.76 11.28 0.40
CA GLY A 151 -11.92 11.07 -1.04
C GLY A 151 -13.29 10.52 -1.39
N SER A 152 -13.36 9.57 -2.32
CA SER A 152 -14.63 8.98 -2.76
C SER A 152 -14.49 7.47 -3.00
N MET A 153 -15.47 6.70 -2.50
CA MET A 153 -15.61 5.27 -2.77
C MET A 153 -16.89 4.99 -3.56
N ALA A 154 -16.82 4.06 -4.50
CA ALA A 154 -17.97 3.58 -5.25
C ALA A 154 -17.97 2.04 -5.33
N GLY A 155 -19.12 1.44 -5.01
CA GLY A 155 -19.37 0.00 -5.09
C GLY A 155 -20.86 -0.28 -5.11
N ALA A 156 -21.23 -1.55 -5.28
CA ALA A 156 -22.62 -1.99 -5.42
C ALA A 156 -23.23 -2.51 -4.10
N SER A 157 -22.40 -2.91 -3.13
CA SER A 157 -22.84 -3.57 -1.89
C SER A 157 -22.16 -2.94 -0.66
N SER A 158 -21.17 -3.58 -0.02
CA SER A 158 -20.52 -3.06 1.18
C SER A 158 -19.51 -1.97 0.81
N VAL A 159 -19.83 -0.71 1.10
CA VAL A 159 -18.97 0.44 0.81
C VAL A 159 -18.79 1.28 2.07
N GLY A 160 -17.54 1.47 2.51
CA GLY A 160 -17.21 2.22 3.71
C GLY A 160 -16.09 3.23 3.51
N GLY A 161 -16.15 4.32 4.28
CA GLY A 161 -15.20 5.44 4.24
C GLY A 161 -13.73 5.01 4.39
N LEU A 162 -13.50 4.13 5.38
CA LEU A 162 -12.19 3.63 5.77
C LEU A 162 -12.06 2.14 5.44
N VAL A 163 -13.05 1.34 5.85
CA VAL A 163 -13.10 -0.12 5.69
C VAL A 163 -14.42 -0.51 5.05
N GLY A 164 -14.42 -1.39 4.05
CA GLY A 164 -15.64 -1.86 3.39
C GLY A 164 -16.46 -2.82 4.26
N GLU A 165 -15.82 -3.87 4.78
CA GLU A 165 -16.39 -4.81 5.75
C GLU A 165 -15.41 -5.06 6.89
N ASN A 166 -15.90 -5.09 8.13
CA ASN A 166 -15.05 -5.19 9.30
C ASN A 166 -15.54 -6.26 10.29
N SER A 167 -14.67 -7.23 10.56
CA SER A 167 -14.83 -8.26 11.61
C SER A 167 -13.76 -8.15 12.71
N GLY A 168 -12.82 -7.18 12.60
CA GLY A 168 -11.78 -6.90 13.59
C GLY A 168 -12.01 -5.59 14.35
N ASP A 169 -10.93 -5.06 14.94
CA ASP A 169 -10.99 -3.86 15.78
C ASP A 169 -10.60 -2.60 15.01
N ILE A 170 -11.38 -1.53 15.19
CA ILE A 170 -11.09 -0.19 14.67
C ILE A 170 -11.13 0.81 15.82
N ALA A 171 -10.01 1.45 16.11
CA ALA A 171 -9.87 2.43 17.18
C ALA A 171 -9.31 3.76 16.65
N ASN A 172 -9.81 4.88 17.20
CA ASN A 172 -9.31 6.24 16.94
C ASN A 172 -9.18 6.60 15.44
N SER A 173 -10.03 6.03 14.60
CA SER A 173 -9.94 6.16 13.15
C SER A 173 -11.18 6.87 12.59
N SER A 174 -11.02 7.54 11.46
CA SER A 174 -12.10 8.35 10.87
C SER A 174 -12.05 8.39 9.35
N SER A 175 -13.17 8.75 8.73
CA SER A 175 -13.27 8.98 7.30
C SER A 175 -14.01 10.28 7.01
N ALA A 176 -13.60 10.98 5.95
CA ALA A 176 -14.27 12.17 5.43
C ALA A 176 -14.59 12.02 3.93
N CYS A 177 -15.00 10.81 3.54
CA CYS A 177 -15.30 10.41 2.17
C CYS A 177 -16.79 10.42 1.87
#